data_AF-A0A1V4AU44-F1
#
_entry.id   AF-A0A1V4AU44-F1
#
_cell.length_a   1.000
_cell.length_b   1.000
_cell.length_c   1.000
_cell.angle_alpha   90.00
_cell.angle_beta   90.00
_cell.angle_gamma   90.00
#
_symmetry.space_group_name_H-M   'P 1'
#
loop_
_entity.id
_entity.type
_entity.pdbx_description
1 polymer ?
#
loop_
_entity_poly.entity_id
_entity_poly.type
_entity_poly.pdbx_seq_one_letter_code
_entity_poly.pdbx_strand_id
1 'polypeptide(L)'
;MYTTFMNHGGTRKSTANREPLHDVEVRPINRGERHQWNELIRHHHYQGLHLIIGESIRYLAFYRNQWLALIGWSAAALKCKVRDQWIGWPSFL
;
A
#
# COMPACT_ATOMS: atom_id res chain seq x y z
N MET A 1 22.91 51.53 -5.86
CA MET A 1 21.80 50.55 -5.76
C MET A 1 22.42 49.17 -5.92
N TYR A 2 22.49 48.37 -4.86
CA TYR A 2 23.13 47.06 -4.87
C TYR A 2 22.10 45.99 -5.26
N THR A 3 22.34 45.29 -6.36
CA THR A 3 21.46 44.20 -6.82
C THR A 3 21.85 42.90 -6.10
N THR A 4 20.97 42.46 -5.20
CA THR A 4 21.03 41.15 -4.53
C THR A 4 20.87 40.02 -5.55
N PHE A 5 21.87 39.14 -5.65
CA PHE A 5 21.76 37.88 -6.37
C PHE A 5 20.76 36.96 -5.64
N MET A 6 19.62 36.69 -6.27
CA MET A 6 18.69 35.64 -5.83
C MET A 6 19.35 34.28 -6.02
N ASN A 7 19.89 33.74 -4.92
CA ASN A 7 20.40 32.38 -4.86
C ASN A 7 19.23 31.42 -5.14
N HIS A 8 19.25 30.74 -6.28
CA HIS A 8 18.26 29.73 -6.61
C HIS A 8 18.49 28.57 -5.65
N GLY A 9 17.61 28.45 -4.66
CA GLY A 9 17.61 27.37 -3.69
C GLY A 9 17.58 26.04 -4.44
N GLY A 10 18.75 25.38 -4.49
CA GLY A 10 18.86 24.04 -5.02
C GLY A 10 17.83 23.17 -4.34
N THR A 11 16.94 22.58 -5.13
CA THR A 11 16.04 21.52 -4.70
C THR A 11 16.88 20.49 -3.96
N ARG A 12 16.73 20.42 -2.63
CA ARG A 12 17.27 19.34 -1.81
C ARG A 12 16.63 18.06 -2.32
N LYS A 13 17.31 17.38 -3.25
CA LYS A 13 17.04 15.98 -3.52
C LYS A 13 17.31 15.30 -2.18
N SER A 14 16.24 14.88 -1.51
CA SER A 14 16.30 14.08 -0.30
C SER A 14 17.30 12.96 -0.55
N THR A 15 18.47 13.05 0.08
CA THR A 15 19.38 11.92 0.26
C THR A 15 18.71 11.02 1.30
N ALA A 16 17.59 10.40 0.92
CA ALA A 16 16.96 9.38 1.72
C ALA A 16 17.96 8.25 1.80
N ASN A 17 18.64 8.16 2.95
CA ASN A 17 19.51 7.06 3.31
C ASN A 17 18.74 5.76 3.01
N ARG A 18 19.14 5.01 1.99
CA ARG A 18 18.49 3.73 1.62
C ARG A 18 18.90 2.58 2.55
N GLU A 19 19.77 2.88 3.51
CA GLU A 19 20.31 1.96 4.51
C GLU A 19 19.28 1.29 5.45
N PRO A 20 18.06 1.77 5.76
CA PRO A 20 17.25 1.10 6.79
C PRO A 20 16.38 -0.08 6.30
N LEU A 21 16.47 -0.51 5.04
CA LEU A 21 15.54 -1.51 4.47
C LEU A 21 16.16 -2.86 4.09
N HIS A 22 17.49 -3.03 4.18
CA HIS A 22 18.16 -4.25 3.71
C HIS A 22 17.71 -5.53 4.44
N ASP A 23 17.28 -5.39 5.70
CA ASP A 23 16.84 -6.49 6.56
C ASP A 23 15.30 -6.69 6.54
N VAL A 24 14.55 -5.87 5.78
CA VAL A 24 13.09 -5.99 5.72
C VAL A 24 12.70 -7.04 4.69
N GLU A 25 12.09 -8.12 5.15
CA GLU A 25 11.53 -9.16 4.28
C GLU A 25 10.06 -8.85 3.99
N VAL A 26 9.67 -8.87 2.71
CA VAL A 26 8.25 -8.84 2.31
C VAL A 26 7.89 -10.21 1.76
N ARG A 27 6.99 -10.92 2.44
CA ARG A 27 6.63 -12.30 2.09
C ARG A 27 5.14 -12.58 2.24
N PRO A 28 4.61 -13.62 1.58
CA PRO A 28 3.29 -14.13 1.87
C PRO A 28 3.16 -14.53 3.34
N ILE A 29 1.95 -14.37 3.89
CA ILE A 29 1.67 -14.86 5.23
C ILE A 29 1.56 -16.39 5.25
N ASN A 30 1.97 -16.99 6.36
CA ASN A 30 1.70 -18.38 6.70
C ASN A 30 0.24 -18.55 7.13
N ARG A 31 -0.30 -19.77 7.08
CA ARG A 31 -1.70 -20.05 7.47
C ARG A 31 -2.02 -19.58 8.90
N GLY A 32 -1.11 -19.80 9.85
CA GLY A 32 -1.28 -19.39 11.25
C GLY A 32 -1.26 -17.88 11.49
N GLU A 33 -0.68 -17.12 10.56
CA GLU A 33 -0.55 -15.65 10.67
C GLU A 33 -1.84 -14.92 10.25
N ARG A 34 -2.78 -15.62 9.60
CA ARG A 34 -3.99 -15.01 9.02
C ARG A 34 -4.88 -14.34 10.06
N HIS A 35 -5.02 -14.92 11.24
CA HIS A 35 -5.85 -14.33 12.30
C HIS A 35 -5.27 -12.99 12.77
N GLN A 36 -3.98 -12.96 13.12
CA GLN A 36 -3.29 -11.74 13.54
C GLN A 36 -3.29 -10.67 12.46
N TRP A 37 -3.08 -11.06 11.19
CA TRP A 37 -3.16 -10.15 10.06
C TRP A 37 -4.55 -9.50 9.95
N ASN A 38 -5.61 -10.29 10.06
CA ASN A 38 -6.98 -9.79 9.98
C ASN A 38 -7.30 -8.85 11.13
N GLU A 39 -6.87 -9.18 12.35
CA GLU A 39 -7.08 -8.32 13.53
C GLU A 39 -6.39 -6.98 13.36
N LEU A 40 -5.11 -6.97 12.96
CA LEU A 40 -4.38 -5.72 12.78
C LEU A 40 -4.99 -4.83 11.69
N ILE A 41 -5.42 -5.39 10.55
CA ILE A 41 -6.15 -4.60 9.53
C ILE A 41 -7.46 -4.06 10.11
N ARG A 42 -8.23 -4.86 10.85
CA ARG A 42 -9.49 -4.40 11.45
C ARG A 42 -9.28 -3.21 12.38
N HIS A 43 -8.20 -3.20 13.15
CA HIS A 43 -7.91 -2.14 14.12
C HIS A 43 -7.30 -0.88 13.49
N HIS A 44 -6.46 -1.03 12.45
CA HIS A 44 -5.65 0.07 11.92
C HIS A 44 -6.09 0.60 10.56
N HIS A 45 -6.82 -0.19 9.75
CA HIS A 45 -7.36 0.31 8.49
C HIS A 45 -8.59 1.18 8.75
N TYR A 46 -8.68 2.33 8.10
CA TYR A 46 -9.74 3.32 8.35
C TYR A 46 -11.16 2.82 8.02
N GLN A 47 -11.29 1.78 7.19
CA GLN A 47 -12.57 1.09 6.92
C GLN A 47 -12.70 -0.24 7.68
N GLY A 48 -11.75 -0.55 8.56
CA GLY A 48 -11.60 -1.86 9.17
C GLY A 48 -11.40 -2.97 8.14
N LEU A 49 -11.76 -4.20 8.53
CA LEU A 49 -11.76 -5.38 7.68
C LEU A 49 -13.13 -6.07 7.72
N HIS A 50 -13.88 -5.94 6.63
CA HIS A 50 -15.12 -6.70 6.43
C HIS A 50 -14.83 -8.04 5.74
N LEU A 51 -14.27 -8.00 4.53
CA LEU A 51 -13.84 -9.18 3.76
C LEU A 51 -12.89 -8.72 2.65
N ILE A 52 -11.94 -9.57 2.25
CA ILE A 52 -11.24 -9.40 0.97
C ILE A 52 -11.99 -10.25 -0.05
N ILE A 53 -12.66 -9.60 -1.01
CA ILE A 53 -13.57 -10.24 -1.98
C ILE A 53 -12.76 -10.91 -3.09
N GLY A 54 -13.21 -12.10 -3.51
CA GLY A 54 -12.58 -12.87 -4.59
C GLY A 54 -11.26 -13.54 -4.18
N GLU A 55 -10.49 -13.97 -5.18
CA GLU A 55 -9.14 -14.46 -4.95
C GLU A 55 -8.29 -13.38 -4.28
N SER A 56 -7.58 -13.74 -3.23
CA SER A 56 -6.82 -12.79 -2.43
C SER A 56 -5.48 -13.34 -1.98
N ILE A 57 -4.48 -12.45 -1.93
CA ILE A 57 -3.15 -12.76 -1.43
C ILE A 57 -2.81 -11.75 -0.34
N ARG A 58 -2.26 -12.24 0.77
CA ARG A 58 -1.85 -11.42 1.92
C ARG A 58 -0.36 -11.55 2.12
N TYR A 59 0.27 -10.42 2.37
CA TYR A 59 1.68 -10.27 2.66
C TYR A 59 1.87 -9.53 3.98
N LEU A 60 3.04 -9.72 4.56
CA LEU A 60 3.54 -8.93 5.67
C LEU A 60 4.96 -8.46 5.36
N ALA A 61 5.29 -7.25 5.81
CA ALA A 61 6.66 -6.77 5.90
C ALA A 61 7.20 -7.11 7.29
N PHE A 62 8.34 -7.78 7.34
CA PHE A 62 8.92 -8.36 8.54
C PHE A 62 10.33 -7.83 8.75
N TYR A 63 10.69 -7.55 9.99
CA TYR A 63 12.05 -7.18 10.37
C TYR A 63 12.32 -7.70 11.77
N ARG A 64 13.37 -8.52 11.94
CA ARG A 64 13.85 -9.02 13.25
C ARG A 64 12.72 -9.45 14.19
N ASN A 65 11.87 -10.37 13.74
CA ASN A 65 10.74 -10.90 14.51
C ASN A 65 9.55 -9.95 14.72
N GLN A 66 9.55 -8.81 14.05
CA GLN A 66 8.49 -7.80 14.15
C GLN A 66 7.78 -7.60 12.82
N TRP A 67 6.46 -7.44 12.92
CA TRP A 67 5.62 -7.07 11.79
C TRP A 67 5.63 -5.56 11.63
N LEU A 68 6.09 -5.07 10.48
CA LEU A 68 6.19 -3.64 10.19
C LEU A 68 4.98 -3.12 9.40
N ALA A 69 4.48 -3.91 8.46
CA ALA A 69 3.37 -3.50 7.60
C ALA A 69 2.58 -4.71 7.09
N LEU A 70 1.34 -4.45 6.68
CA LEU A 70 0.41 -5.44 6.16
C LEU A 70 -0.03 -5.02 4.77
N ILE A 71 -0.01 -5.97 3.83
CA ILE A 71 -0.35 -5.71 2.43
C ILE A 71 -1.33 -6.77 1.96
N GLY A 72 -2.43 -6.36 1.34
CA GLY A 72 -3.46 -7.25 0.83
C GLY A 72 -3.81 -6.91 -0.61
N TRP A 73 -3.89 -7.94 -1.45
CA TRP A 73 -4.35 -7.85 -2.84
C TRP A 73 -5.63 -8.67 -2.99
N SER A 74 -6.55 -8.18 -3.80
CA SER A 74 -7.76 -8.89 -4.21
C SER A 74 -7.89 -8.91 -5.71
N ALA A 75 -8.67 -9.86 -6.22
CA ALA A 75 -9.10 -9.85 -7.61
C ALA A 75 -9.72 -8.50 -7.99
N ALA A 76 -9.57 -8.12 -9.26
CA ALA A 76 -10.19 -6.92 -9.79
C ALA A 76 -11.71 -6.99 -9.64
N ALA A 77 -12.33 -5.84 -9.33
CA ALA A 77 -13.78 -5.75 -9.28
C ALA A 77 -14.36 -6.14 -10.66
N LEU A 78 -15.13 -7.22 -10.69
CA LEU A 78 -15.80 -7.70 -11.91
C LEU A 78 -16.69 -6.60 -12.50
N LYS A 79 -17.47 -5.92 -11.65
CA LYS A 79 -18.34 -4.81 -12.01
C LYS A 79 -17.90 -3.55 -11.28
N CYS A 80 -17.64 -2.47 -12.02
CA CYS A 80 -17.32 -1.16 -11.46
C CYS A 80 -17.97 -0.08 -12.33
N LYS A 81 -19.18 0.35 -11.93
CA LYS A 81 -20.00 1.28 -12.72
C LYS A 81 -19.24 2.56 -13.11
N VAL A 82 -18.48 3.13 -12.17
CA VAL A 82 -17.70 4.36 -12.42
C VAL A 82 -16.62 4.13 -13.48
N ARG A 83 -15.89 3.00 -13.41
CA ARG A 83 -14.91 2.60 -14.44
C ARG A 83 -15.59 2.41 -15.79
N ASP A 84 -16.67 1.63 -15.81
CA ASP A 84 -17.35 1.25 -17.05
C ASP A 84 -17.88 2.51 -17.78
N GLN A 85 -18.44 3.47 -17.02
CA GLN A 85 -18.85 4.78 -17.54
C GLN A 85 -17.69 5.62 -18.08
N TRP A 86 -16.55 5.67 -17.37
CA TRP A 86 -15.40 6.46 -17.78
C TRP A 86 -14.76 5.94 -19.07
N ILE A 87 -14.67 4.61 -19.25
CA ILE A 87 -14.14 4.00 -20.49
C ILE A 87 -15.17 4.10 -21.64
N GLY A 88 -16.45 4.29 -21.33
CA GLY A 88 -17.53 4.25 -22.32
C GLY A 88 -17.92 2.83 -22.71
N TRP A 89 -17.67 1.85 -21.84
CA TRP A 89 -18.17 0.49 -22.05
C TRP A 89 -19.70 0.47 -21.96
N PRO A 90 -20.38 -0.27 -22.84
CA PRO A 90 -21.82 -0.43 -22.73
C PRO A 90 -22.14 -1.07 -21.38
N SER A 91 -23.17 -0.57 -20.71
CA SER A 91 -23.67 -1.23 -19.51
C SER A 91 -24.06 -2.66 -19.88
N PHE A 92 -23.61 -3.64 -19.08
CA PHE A 92 -24.09 -5.01 -19.20
C PHE A 92 -25.50 -5.11 -18.60
N LEU A 93 -26.47 -4.47 -19.26
CA LEU A 93 -27.93 -4.58 -19.10
C LEU A 93 -28.57 -4.26 -20.44
#